data_AF-A0A6C0C5D0-F1
#
_entry.id   AF-A0A6C0C5D0-F1
#
_cell.length_a   1.000
_cell.length_b   1.000
_cell.length_c   1.000
_cell.angle_alpha   90.00
_cell.angle_beta   90.00
_cell.angle_gamma   90.00
#
_symmetry.space_group_name_H-M   'P 1'
#
loop_
_entity.id
_entity.type
_entity.pdbx_description
1 polymer ?
#
loop_
_entity_poly.entity_id
_entity_poly.type
_entity_poly.pdbx_seq_one_letter_code
_entity_poly.pdbx_strand_id
1 'polypeptide(L)'
;MYQFILFLLVITILFIIYSEYTVGGILIRTDSSGKDSINISSMFNFMIHPLKNKLLWNYKSLDINYPFIIIISTILYKFDFIINYFL
;
A
#
# COMPACT_ATOMS: atom_id res chain seq x y z
N MET A 1 -2.68 3.35 -20.64
CA MET A 1 -2.95 4.23 -19.48
C MET A 1 -3.99 3.63 -18.53
N TYR A 2 -5.19 3.29 -18.99
CA TYR A 2 -6.23 2.67 -18.16
C TYR A 2 -5.78 1.38 -17.44
N GLN A 3 -5.10 0.48 -18.16
CA GLN A 3 -4.55 -0.76 -17.58
C GLN A 3 -3.58 -0.51 -16.41
N PHE A 4 -2.75 0.53 -16.52
CA PHE A 4 -1.82 0.90 -15.46
C PHE A 4 -2.55 1.44 -14.22
N ILE A 5 -3.61 2.23 -14.41
CA ILE A 5 -4.44 2.72 -13.30
C ILE A 5 -5.14 1.56 -12.59
N LEU A 6 -5.71 0.62 -13.36
CA LEU A 6 -6.32 -0.60 -12.79
C LEU A 6 -5.31 -1.42 -12.01
N PHE A 7 -4.10 -1.60 -12.57
CA PHE A 7 -3.01 -2.29 -11.89
C PHE A 7 -2.68 -1.64 -10.55
N LEU A 8 -2.47 -0.31 -10.52
CA LEU A 8 -2.20 0.40 -9.28
C LEU A 8 -3.35 0.28 -8.28
N LEU A 9 -4.61 0.35 -8.74
CA LEU A 9 -5.78 0.19 -7.87
C LEU A 9 -5.83 -1.21 -7.22
N VAL A 10 -5.52 -2.26 -7.99
CA VAL A 10 -5.42 -3.63 -7.44
C VAL A 10 -4.29 -3.71 -6.40
N ILE A 11 -3.11 -3.16 -6.70
CA ILE A 11 -1.99 -3.11 -5.75
C ILE A 11 -2.38 -2.36 -4.47
N THR A 12 -3.09 -1.25 -4.58
CA THR A 12 -3.56 -0.47 -3.41
C THR A 12 -4.54 -1.26 -2.56
N ILE A 13 -5.50 -1.97 -3.16
CA ILE A 13 -6.45 -2.80 -2.41
C ILE A 13 -5.72 -3.94 -1.70
N LEU A 14 -4.80 -4.62 -2.39
CA LEU A 14 -4.00 -5.69 -1.80
C LEU A 14 -3.13 -5.16 -0.65
N PHE A 15 -2.51 -3.99 -0.82
CA PHE A 15 -1.74 -3.33 0.24
C PHE A 15 -2.62 -3.02 1.47
N ILE A 16 -3.82 -2.48 1.26
CA ILE A 16 -4.76 -2.16 2.34
C ILE A 16 -5.11 -3.42 3.14
N ILE A 17 -5.45 -4.51 2.45
CA ILE A 17 -5.78 -5.79 3.10
C ILE A 17 -4.57 -6.34 3.85
N TYR A 18 -3.39 -6.34 3.22
CA TYR A 18 -2.16 -6.86 3.82
C TYR A 18 -1.75 -6.08 5.08
N SER A 19 -1.77 -4.75 5.00
CA SER A 19 -1.41 -3.88 6.12
C SER A 19 -2.40 -3.98 7.27
N GLU A 20 -3.70 -4.13 6.99
CA GLU A 20 -4.68 -4.39 8.04
C GLU A 20 -4.46 -5.75 8.70
N TYR A 21 -4.13 -6.80 7.93
CA TYR A 21 -3.86 -8.12 8.49
C TYR A 21 -2.58 -8.18 9.33
N THR A 22 -1.53 -7.48 8.91
CA THR A 22 -0.19 -7.57 9.54
C THR A 22 0.02 -6.57 10.68
N VAL A 23 -0.46 -5.34 10.51
CA VAL A 23 -0.30 -4.27 11.52
C VAL A 23 -1.54 -4.19 12.42
N GLY A 24 -2.74 -4.31 11.83
CA GLY A 24 -4.02 -4.26 12.55
C GLY A 24 -4.43 -2.88 13.01
N GLY A 25 -5.74 -2.65 13.09
CA GLY A 25 -6.31 -1.48 13.76
C GLY A 25 -6.12 -0.16 13.02
N ILE A 26 -5.85 -0.22 11.71
CA ILE A 26 -5.61 0.96 10.87
C ILE A 26 -6.94 1.43 10.27
N LEU A 27 -7.52 0.60 9.40
CA LEU A 27 -8.79 0.83 8.74
C LEU A 27 -9.96 0.32 9.59
N ILE A 28 -9.85 -0.88 10.17
CA ILE A 28 -10.89 -1.45 11.02
C ILE A 28 -10.42 -1.32 12.46
N ARG A 29 -11.08 -0.44 13.21
CA ARG A 29 -10.68 -0.16 14.59
C ARG A 29 -11.87 -0.31 15.52
N THR A 30 -11.68 -1.12 16.56
CA THR A 30 -12.62 -1.24 17.67
C THR A 30 -12.57 0.03 18.54
N ASP A 31 -13.74 0.61 18.80
CA ASP A 31 -13.88 1.78 19.68
C ASP A 31 -13.95 1.39 21.16
N SER A 32 -14.04 2.39 22.04
CA SER A 32 -14.14 2.17 23.50
C SER A 32 -15.43 1.47 23.93
N SER A 33 -16.43 1.35 23.05
CA SER A 33 -17.66 0.61 23.27
C SER A 33 -17.59 -0.84 22.77
N GLY A 34 -16.45 -1.26 22.23
CA GLY A 34 -16.25 -2.60 21.68
C GLY A 34 -16.82 -2.77 20.27
N LYS A 35 -17.16 -1.69 19.57
CA LYS A 35 -17.72 -1.73 18.22
C LYS A 35 -16.67 -1.42 17.18
N ASP A 36 -16.64 -2.19 16.10
CA ASP A 36 -15.74 -1.94 14.98
C ASP A 36 -16.25 -0.80 14.10
N SER A 37 -15.34 0.09 13.74
CA SER A 37 -15.60 1.24 12.89
C SER A 37 -14.56 1.33 11.77
N ILE A 38 -15.00 1.78 10.59
CA ILE A 38 -14.12 1.99 9.44
C ILE A 38 -13.53 3.41 9.54
N ASN A 39 -12.21 3.49 9.61
CA ASN A 39 -11.46 4.74 9.70
C ASN A 39 -10.56 4.95 8.47
N ILE A 40 -11.15 5.49 7.41
CA ILE A 40 -10.46 5.77 6.14
C ILE A 40 -9.34 6.81 6.34
N SER A 41 -9.54 7.79 7.24
CA SER A 41 -8.55 8.83 7.51
C SER A 41 -7.26 8.24 8.08
N SER A 42 -7.38 7.32 9.04
CA SER A 42 -6.22 6.60 9.59
C SER A 42 -5.48 5.79 8.53
N MET A 43 -6.21 5.07 7.66
CA MET A 43 -5.59 4.32 6.57
C MET A 43 -4.85 5.22 5.58
N PHE A 44 -5.47 6.33 5.16
CA PHE A 44 -4.80 7.27 4.27
C PHE A 44 -3.55 7.89 4.92
N ASN A 45 -3.65 8.29 6.19
CA ASN A 45 -2.51 8.81 6.94
C ASN A 45 -1.37 7.78 7.05
N PHE A 46 -1.70 6.52 7.31
CA PHE A 46 -0.74 5.42 7.33
C PHE A 46 -0.03 5.26 5.98
N MET A 47 -0.78 5.25 4.88
CA MET A 47 -0.24 5.14 3.52
C MET A 47 0.75 6.26 3.18
N ILE A 48 0.50 7.50 3.61
CA ILE A 48 1.41 8.63 3.31
C ILE A 48 2.51 8.83 4.36
N HIS A 49 2.40 8.19 5.53
CA HIS A 49 3.31 8.40 6.65
C HIS A 49 4.79 8.14 6.31
N PRO A 50 5.17 7.12 5.50
CA PRO A 50 6.56 6.93 5.09
C PRO A 50 7.15 8.07 4.26
N LEU A 51 6.32 8.91 3.62
CA LEU A 51 6.81 10.11 2.93
C LEU A 51 7.33 11.17 3.90
N LYS A 52 6.83 11.17 5.15
CA LYS A 52 7.21 12.11 6.20
C LYS A 52 8.26 11.53 7.15
N ASN A 53 8.23 10.21 7.36
CA ASN A 53 9.11 9.54 8.30
C ASN A 53 10.11 8.61 7.58
N LYS A 54 11.36 9.08 7.47
CA LYS A 54 12.46 8.35 6.84
C LYS A 54 12.84 7.05 7.57
N LEU A 55 12.50 6.90 8.85
CA LEU A 55 12.80 5.67 9.60
C LEU A 55 12.03 4.46 9.06
N LEU A 56 10.92 4.67 8.34
CA LEU A 56 10.14 3.60 7.72
C LEU A 56 10.74 3.06 6.41
N TRP A 57 11.87 3.62 5.96
CA TRP A 57 12.63 3.14 4.81
C TRP A 57 13.76 2.20 5.25
N ASN A 58 13.40 1.20 6.04
CA ASN A 58 14.31 0.13 6.46
C ASN A 58 13.73 -1.23 6.06
N TYR A 59 14.61 -2.23 5.90
CA TYR A 59 14.23 -3.56 5.39
C TYR A 59 13.07 -4.25 6.13
N LYS A 60 12.89 -3.95 7.42
CA LYS A 60 11.82 -4.58 8.24
C LYS A 60 10.45 -3.97 8.02
N SER A 61 10.37 -2.80 7.37
CA SER A 61 9.12 -2.08 7.17
C SER A 61 8.82 -1.76 5.71
N LEU A 62 9.59 -2.30 4.76
CA LEU A 62 9.38 -2.03 3.33
C LEU A 62 8.06 -2.62 2.82
N ASP A 63 7.65 -3.77 3.32
CA ASP A 63 6.40 -4.44 2.98
C ASP A 63 5.16 -3.64 3.39
N ILE A 64 5.24 -2.90 4.49
CA ILE A 64 4.19 -2.00 4.98
C ILE A 64 4.40 -0.53 4.57
N ASN A 65 5.39 -0.23 3.72
CA ASN A 65 5.68 1.12 3.23
C ASN A 65 5.00 1.36 1.88
N TYR A 66 3.83 1.97 1.89
CA TYR A 66 3.03 2.16 0.68
C TYR A 66 3.76 2.88 -0.48
N PRO A 67 4.50 3.99 -0.27
CA PRO A 67 5.31 4.61 -1.32
C PRO A 67 6.30 3.64 -1.96
N PHE A 68 7.01 2.84 -1.15
CA PHE A 68 7.93 1.84 -1.65
C PHE A 68 7.21 0.79 -2.52
N ILE A 69 6.08 0.27 -2.03
CA ILE A 69 5.26 -0.71 -2.77
C ILE A 69 4.79 -0.16 -4.12
N ILE A 70 4.35 1.09 -4.18
CA ILE A 70 3.93 1.72 -5.44
C ILE A 70 5.11 1.92 -6.40
N ILE A 71 6.27 2.35 -5.88
CA ILE A 71 7.48 2.52 -6.69
C ILE A 71 7.91 1.19 -7.30
N ILE A 72 8.05 0.14 -6.49
CA ILE A 72 8.53 -1.15 -6.99
C ILE A 72 7.52 -1.79 -7.94
N SER A 73 6.22 -1.69 -7.65
CA SER A 73 5.16 -2.19 -8.53
C SER A 73 5.15 -1.47 -9.87
N THR A 74 5.40 -0.16 -9.87
CA THR A 74 5.51 0.63 -11.11
C THR A 74 6.72 0.22 -11.94
N ILE A 75 7.88 0.00 -11.30
CA ILE A 75 9.10 -0.46 -11.97
C ILE A 75 8.84 -1.83 -12.62
N LEU A 76 8.26 -2.77 -11.87
CA LEU A 76 7.96 -4.12 -12.36
C LEU A 76 6.99 -4.10 -13.54
N TYR A 77 5.90 -3.33 -13.47
CA TYR A 77 4.94 -3.20 -14.56
C TYR A 77 5.59 -2.67 -15.84
N LYS A 78 6.45 -1.66 -15.72
CA LYS A 78 7.16 -1.10 -16.88
C LYS A 78 8.20 -2.06 -17.46
N PHE A 79 8.90 -2.80 -16.59
CA PHE A 79 9.91 -3.76 -17.02
C PHE A 79 9.28 -4.94 -17.77
N ASP A 80 8.17 -5.49 -17.26
CA ASP A 80 7.40 -6.53 -17.95
C ASP A 80 6.87 -6.04 -19.29
N PHE A 81 6.34 -4.81 -19.35
CA PHE A 81 5.92 -4.21 -20.62
C PHE A 81 7.08 -4.10 -21.64
N ILE A 82 8.28 -3.71 -21.19
CA ILE A 82 9.48 -3.63 -22.05
C ILE A 82 9.84 -5.02 -22.57
N ILE A 83 9.94 -6.02 -21.70
CA ILE A 83 10.29 -7.40 -22.10
C ILE A 83 9.32 -7.92 -23.15
N ASN A 84 8.01 -7.83 -22.90
CA ASN A 84 6.98 -8.33 -23.82
C ASN A 84 6.90 -7.53 -25.13
N TYR A 85 7.51 -6.34 -25.21
CA TYR A 85 7.58 -5.57 -26.44
C TYR A 85 8.78 -5.96 -27.31
N PHE A 86 9.90 -6.35 -26.69
CA PHE A 86 11.15 -6.65 -27.38
C PHE A 86 11.35 -8.15 -27.71
N LEU A 87 10.65 -9.06 -27.02
CA LEU A 87 10.62 -10.50 -27.28
C LEU A 87 9.32 -10.88 -28.01
#